data_AF-A0A4Y5X0P2-F1
#
_entry.id   AF-A0A4Y5X0P2-F1
#
_cell.length_a   1.000
_cell.length_b   1.000
_cell.length_c   1.000
_cell.angle_alpha   90.00
_cell.angle_beta   90.00
_cell.angle_gamma   90.00
#
_symmetry.space_group_name_H-M   'P 1'
#
loop_
_entity.id
_entity.type
_entity.pdbx_description
1 polymer ?
#
loop_
_entity_poly.entity_id
_entity_poly.type
_entity_poly.pdbx_seq_one_letter_code
_entity_poly.pdbx_strand_id
1 'polypeptide(L)'
;PDDDTWSINLKKGIASAFQNTLPSNSTINSGLNFTETDIIGNCSTVYEVQHEGEKVVVTKLKNHRFCQDHYANRAETPKAWMKAPLPMEESYSECKQEITNGIYTSITCKDKNVIKPAYGSYKYVEAHQESVLRFQSETDQIPPSVSQLPSRFIRKTLRYDQHTLKKDPSMAAKLDEMLKQVCEKVKHGVHEHAASQFAQALHFLRRVPE
;
A
#
# COMPACT_ATOMS: atom_id res chain seq x y z
N PRO A 1 -10.37 3.78 -17.17
CA PRO A 1 -9.41 2.97 -17.97
C PRO A 1 -8.12 3.74 -18.23
N ASP A 2 -8.24 5.06 -18.36
CA ASP A 2 -7.16 5.97 -18.77
C ASP A 2 -6.29 6.48 -17.61
N ASP A 3 -6.70 6.26 -16.36
CA ASP A 3 -5.88 6.58 -15.19
C ASP A 3 -4.67 5.65 -15.09
N ASP A 4 -3.50 6.21 -14.84
CA ASP A 4 -2.31 5.43 -14.50
C ASP A 4 -2.54 4.58 -13.23
N THR A 5 -1.88 3.42 -13.18
CA THR A 5 -2.00 2.45 -12.07
C THR A 5 -1.74 3.07 -10.69
N TRP A 6 -0.78 4.01 -10.58
CA TRP A 6 -0.48 4.68 -9.31
C TRP A 6 -1.66 5.51 -8.79
N SER A 7 -2.37 6.21 -9.69
CA SER A 7 -3.55 7.03 -9.36
C SER A 7 -4.70 6.13 -8.93
N ILE A 8 -4.89 5.00 -9.61
CA ILE A 8 -5.86 3.98 -9.22
C ILE A 8 -5.56 3.44 -7.81
N ASN A 9 -4.29 3.12 -7.50
CA ASN A 9 -3.92 2.62 -6.18
C ASN A 9 -4.14 3.65 -5.07
N LEU A 10 -3.91 4.94 -5.33
CA LEU A 10 -4.25 6.00 -4.39
C LEU A 10 -5.76 6.03 -4.10
N LYS A 11 -6.60 5.96 -5.14
CA LYS A 11 -8.07 5.90 -5.01
C LYS A 11 -8.52 4.66 -4.24
N LYS A 12 -7.91 3.50 -4.52
CA LYS A 12 -8.15 2.25 -3.78
C LYS A 12 -7.75 2.37 -2.30
N GLY A 13 -6.69 3.12 -1.98
CA GLY A 13 -6.31 3.45 -0.61
C GLY A 13 -7.41 4.24 0.13
N ILE A 14 -7.95 5.27 -0.51
CA ILE A 14 -9.10 6.02 0.03
C ILE A 14 -10.32 5.09 0.22
N ALA A 15 -10.66 4.28 -0.78
CA ALA A 15 -11.78 3.35 -0.70
C ALA A 15 -11.59 2.29 0.42
N SER A 16 -10.34 1.89 0.68
CA SER A 16 -10.00 0.95 1.77
C SER A 16 -10.27 1.53 3.16
N ALA A 17 -10.20 2.86 3.32
CA ALA A 17 -10.54 3.51 4.59
C ALA A 17 -12.03 3.32 4.94
N PHE A 18 -12.91 3.24 3.94
CA PHE A 18 -14.36 3.00 4.11
C PHE A 18 -14.72 1.53 4.31
N GLN A 19 -13.82 0.60 3.98
CA GLN A 19 -14.09 -0.83 4.09
C GLN A 19 -14.43 -1.18 5.55
N ASN A 20 -15.48 -1.99 5.74
CA ASN A 20 -15.91 -2.49 7.04
C ASN A 20 -16.60 -3.85 6.81
N THR A 21 -16.04 -4.91 7.39
CA THR A 21 -16.50 -6.29 7.18
C THR A 21 -17.43 -6.76 8.30
N LEU A 22 -17.71 -5.92 9.30
CA LEU A 22 -18.60 -6.27 10.40
C LEU A 22 -20.01 -6.59 9.87
N PRO A 23 -20.64 -7.70 10.31
CA PRO A 23 -22.03 -8.01 9.94
C PRO A 23 -23.02 -6.96 10.43
N SER A 24 -22.69 -6.29 11.54
CA SER A 24 -23.41 -5.16 12.08
C SER A 24 -22.50 -4.30 12.96
N ASN A 25 -22.85 -3.03 13.14
CA ASN A 25 -22.16 -2.12 14.06
C ASN A 25 -22.53 -2.37 15.55
N SER A 26 -22.89 -3.59 15.91
CA SER A 26 -23.23 -3.97 17.28
C SER A 26 -21.97 -4.25 18.10
N THR A 27 -22.00 -3.92 19.40
CA THR A 27 -20.92 -4.21 20.35
C THR A 27 -20.66 -5.70 20.53
N ILE A 28 -21.58 -6.58 20.14
CA ILE A 28 -21.36 -8.04 20.13
C ILE A 28 -20.20 -8.44 19.20
N ASN A 29 -19.88 -7.60 18.21
CA ASN A 29 -18.79 -7.84 17.29
C ASN A 29 -17.44 -7.25 17.77
N SER A 30 -17.41 -6.60 18.94
CA SER A 30 -16.18 -6.05 19.52
C SER A 30 -15.23 -7.17 19.96
N GLY A 31 -13.93 -6.99 19.73
CA GLY A 31 -12.89 -7.98 19.97
C GLY A 31 -12.84 -9.13 18.96
N LEU A 32 -13.75 -9.18 17.98
CA LEU A 32 -13.77 -10.24 16.97
C LEU A 32 -12.81 -9.93 15.82
N ASN A 33 -12.28 -11.02 15.24
CA ASN A 33 -11.42 -10.96 14.06
C ASN A 33 -12.20 -11.32 12.80
N PHE A 34 -12.10 -10.48 11.78
CA PHE A 34 -12.62 -10.74 10.44
C PHE A 34 -11.53 -10.57 9.38
N THR A 35 -11.60 -11.34 8.31
CA THR A 35 -10.71 -11.16 7.16
C THR A 35 -11.26 -10.04 6.28
N GLU A 36 -10.54 -8.92 6.21
CA GLU A 36 -10.89 -7.76 5.38
C GLU A 36 -9.98 -7.74 4.13
N THR A 37 -10.58 -7.56 2.95
CA THR A 37 -9.83 -7.28 1.71
C THR A 37 -9.71 -5.77 1.50
N ASP A 38 -8.48 -5.27 1.41
CA ASP A 38 -8.17 -3.86 1.21
C ASP A 38 -7.01 -3.67 0.22
N ILE A 39 -6.43 -2.47 0.18
CA ILE A 39 -5.26 -2.12 -0.65
C ILE A 39 -4.03 -2.97 -0.34
N ILE A 40 -3.82 -3.37 0.92
CA ILE A 40 -2.66 -4.12 1.38
C ILE A 40 -2.82 -5.61 1.07
N GLY A 41 -4.05 -6.13 1.08
CA GLY A 41 -4.32 -7.54 0.75
C GLY A 41 -5.52 -8.08 1.51
N ASN A 42 -5.45 -9.35 1.89
CA ASN A 42 -6.41 -10.03 2.75
C ASN A 42 -5.86 -10.10 4.17
N CYS A 43 -6.39 -9.28 5.07
CA CYS A 43 -5.83 -9.07 6.40
C CYS A 43 -6.80 -9.51 7.50
N SER A 44 -6.31 -10.26 8.48
CA SER A 44 -7.06 -10.45 9.73
C SER A 44 -7.11 -9.12 10.49
N THR A 45 -8.33 -8.65 10.75
CA THR A 45 -8.63 -7.33 11.32
C THR A 45 -9.43 -7.52 12.60
N VAL A 46 -8.91 -7.01 13.72
CA VAL A 46 -9.63 -6.94 15.00
C VAL A 46 -10.50 -5.68 14.95
N TYR A 47 -11.75 -5.78 15.38
CA TYR A 47 -12.65 -4.63 15.49
C TYR A 47 -13.00 -4.36 16.94
N GLU A 48 -12.96 -3.11 17.35
CA GLU A 48 -13.55 -2.62 18.59
C GLU A 48 -14.69 -1.66 18.27
N VAL A 49 -15.86 -1.87 18.88
CA VAL A 49 -17.08 -1.11 18.59
C VAL A 49 -17.58 -0.46 19.86
N GLN A 50 -17.74 0.87 19.82
CA GLN A 50 -18.24 1.68 20.93
C GLN A 50 -19.44 2.52 20.47
N HIS A 51 -20.42 2.67 21.34
CA HIS A 51 -21.63 3.46 21.07
C HIS A 51 -21.64 4.69 21.98
N GLU A 52 -21.82 5.86 21.37
CA GLU A 52 -21.88 7.19 21.99
C GLU A 52 -23.19 7.86 21.54
N GLY A 53 -24.34 7.40 22.06
CA GLY A 53 -25.66 7.86 21.60
C GLY A 53 -25.96 7.40 20.17
N GLU A 54 -26.19 8.34 19.25
CA GLU A 54 -26.39 8.06 17.81
C GLU A 54 -25.08 7.80 17.05
N LYS A 55 -23.94 8.04 17.69
CA LYS A 55 -22.62 7.85 17.11
C LYS A 55 -22.10 6.45 17.46
N VAL A 56 -21.61 5.74 16.45
CA VAL A 56 -20.84 4.52 16.60
C VAL A 56 -19.39 4.80 16.24
N VAL A 57 -18.47 4.39 17.11
CA VAL A 57 -17.04 4.41 16.87
C VAL A 57 -16.57 2.99 16.62
N VAL A 58 -15.99 2.74 15.45
CA VAL A 58 -15.40 1.46 15.06
C VAL A 58 -13.89 1.64 14.94
N THR A 59 -13.11 0.98 15.78
CA THR A 59 -11.64 0.95 15.69
C THR A 59 -11.21 -0.37 15.08
N LYS A 60 -10.47 -0.31 13.98
CA LYS A 60 -9.91 -1.45 13.26
C LYS A 60 -8.42 -1.56 13.54
N LEU A 61 -7.96 -2.71 14.02
CA LEU A 61 -6.54 -2.99 14.22
C LEU A 61 -6.10 -4.07 13.24
N LYS A 62 -5.01 -3.81 12.50
CA LYS A 62 -4.44 -4.75 11.53
C LYS A 62 -2.95 -4.90 11.75
N ASN A 63 -2.46 -6.12 11.59
CA ASN A 63 -1.03 -6.38 11.49
C ASN A 63 -0.72 -6.81 10.05
N HIS A 64 -0.09 -5.91 9.28
CA HIS A 64 0.11 -6.11 7.86
C HIS A 64 1.10 -7.25 7.56
N ARG A 65 1.96 -7.62 8.52
CA ARG A 65 2.93 -8.70 8.37
C ARG A 65 2.28 -10.06 8.11
N PHE A 66 1.01 -10.22 8.49
CA PHE A 66 0.26 -11.47 8.36
C PHE A 66 -0.82 -11.41 7.28
N CYS A 67 -0.94 -10.29 6.56
CA CYS A 67 -1.84 -10.20 5.43
C CYS A 67 -1.41 -11.21 4.35
N GLN A 68 -2.40 -11.84 3.73
CA GLN A 68 -2.22 -12.72 2.58
C GLN A 68 -2.51 -11.96 1.30
N ASP A 69 -2.04 -12.48 0.17
CA ASP A 69 -2.21 -11.86 -1.14
C ASP A 69 -1.74 -10.39 -1.20
N HIS A 70 -0.81 -10.04 -0.32
CA HIS A 70 -0.16 -8.74 -0.36
C HIS A 70 0.85 -8.70 -1.49
N TYR A 71 1.16 -7.49 -1.95
CA TYR A 71 2.20 -7.33 -2.94
C TYR A 71 3.56 -7.62 -2.30
N ALA A 72 4.17 -8.75 -2.66
CA ALA A 72 5.54 -9.05 -2.26
C ALA A 72 6.52 -8.10 -2.97
N ASN A 73 7.12 -7.19 -2.20
CA ASN A 73 8.23 -6.39 -2.72
C ASN A 73 9.41 -7.33 -3.04
N ARG A 74 10.13 -7.10 -4.14
CA ARG A 74 11.31 -7.92 -4.50
C ARG A 74 12.45 -7.84 -3.48
N ALA A 75 12.44 -6.82 -2.62
CA ALA A 75 13.34 -6.71 -1.48
C ALA A 75 12.92 -7.60 -0.29
N GLU A 76 11.67 -8.07 -0.27
CA GLU A 76 11.21 -9.03 0.73
C GLU A 76 11.74 -10.41 0.36
N THR A 77 12.41 -11.06 1.29
CA THR A 77 12.81 -12.46 1.13
C THR A 77 11.75 -13.33 1.80
N PRO A 78 10.84 -13.98 1.05
CA PRO A 78 9.94 -14.95 1.63
C PRO A 78 10.79 -16.13 2.11
N LYS A 79 11.07 -16.21 3.41
CA LYS A 79 11.72 -17.39 3.99
C LYS A 79 10.62 -18.39 4.34
N ALA A 80 10.74 -19.62 3.83
CA ALA A 80 9.76 -20.70 4.03
C ALA A 80 9.44 -21.01 5.51
N TRP A 81 10.27 -20.56 6.45
CA TRP A 81 10.09 -20.77 7.89
C TRP A 81 9.62 -19.53 8.67
N MET A 82 9.53 -18.35 8.03
CA MET A 82 9.02 -17.13 8.66
C MET A 82 7.69 -16.73 8.05
N LYS A 83 6.67 -16.51 8.91
CA LYS A 83 5.33 -16.06 8.49
C LYS A 83 5.27 -14.57 8.08
N ALA A 84 6.36 -13.83 8.22
CA ALA A 84 6.44 -12.40 7.95
C ALA A 84 7.66 -12.07 7.06
N PRO A 85 7.53 -11.12 6.11
CA PRO A 85 8.61 -10.78 5.20
C PRO A 85 9.76 -10.05 5.94
N LEU A 86 11.00 -10.52 5.76
CA LEU A 86 12.19 -9.75 6.16
C LEU A 86 12.45 -8.65 5.12
N PRO A 87 12.88 -7.43 5.53
CA PRO A 87 13.36 -7.01 6.86
C PRO A 87 12.28 -6.34 7.74
N MET A 88 10.99 -6.60 7.50
CA MET A 88 9.90 -5.94 8.22
C MET A 88 9.76 -6.49 9.64
N GLU A 89 10.06 -5.63 10.63
CA GLU A 89 9.96 -5.95 12.06
C GLU A 89 8.54 -5.68 12.58
N GLU A 90 8.01 -4.50 12.28
CA GLU A 90 6.66 -4.08 12.66
C GLU A 90 5.96 -3.52 11.43
N SER A 91 4.70 -3.88 11.24
CA SER A 91 3.85 -3.31 10.21
C SER A 91 2.41 -3.46 10.67
N TYR A 92 1.80 -2.36 11.11
CA TYR A 92 0.46 -2.37 11.66
C TYR A 92 -0.29 -1.08 11.34
N SER A 93 -1.61 -1.17 11.42
CA SER A 93 -2.48 0.00 11.33
C SER A 93 -3.61 0.00 12.34
N GLU A 94 -3.98 1.21 12.74
CA GLU A 94 -5.14 1.51 13.54
C GLU A 94 -6.01 2.51 12.77
N CYS A 95 -7.23 2.12 12.43
CA CYS A 95 -8.21 2.99 11.77
C CYS A 95 -9.42 3.18 12.67
N LYS A 96 -9.69 4.42 13.07
CA LYS A 96 -10.90 4.82 13.78
C LYS A 96 -11.92 5.38 12.78
N GLN A 97 -13.09 4.77 12.72
CA GLN A 97 -14.25 5.20 11.93
C GLN A 97 -15.34 5.70 12.87
N GLU A 98 -15.75 6.95 12.70
CA GLU A 98 -16.88 7.54 13.42
C GLU A 98 -18.08 7.59 12.48
N ILE A 99 -19.19 6.98 12.90
CA ILE A 99 -20.39 6.80 12.09
C ILE A 99 -21.56 7.39 12.87
N THR A 100 -22.26 8.37 12.31
CA THR A 100 -23.45 8.96 12.94
C THR A 100 -24.59 8.86 11.95
N ASN A 101 -25.73 8.30 12.38
CA ASN A 101 -26.90 8.11 11.52
C ASN A 101 -26.59 7.37 10.20
N GLY A 102 -25.66 6.40 10.27
CA GLY A 102 -25.24 5.60 9.11
C GLY A 102 -24.21 6.26 8.19
N ILE A 103 -23.81 7.51 8.44
CA ILE A 103 -22.83 8.26 7.64
C ILE A 103 -21.49 8.30 8.37
N TYR A 104 -20.41 7.99 7.67
CA TYR A 104 -19.05 8.19 8.17
C TYR A 104 -18.76 9.68 8.32
N THR A 105 -18.76 10.19 9.56
CA THR A 105 -18.47 11.60 9.86
C THR A 105 -16.97 11.88 9.89
N SER A 106 -16.18 10.92 10.34
CA SER A 106 -14.72 10.99 10.36
C SER A 106 -14.10 9.60 10.24
N ILE A 107 -13.02 9.48 9.47
CA ILE A 107 -12.18 8.28 9.45
C ILE A 107 -10.74 8.74 9.63
N THR A 108 -10.06 8.22 10.65
CA THR A 108 -8.64 8.52 10.92
C THR A 108 -7.87 7.22 10.97
N CYS A 109 -6.88 7.06 10.10
CA CYS A 109 -6.04 5.87 10.02
C CYS A 109 -4.58 6.24 10.26
N LYS A 110 -3.93 5.45 11.12
CA LYS A 110 -2.50 5.57 11.44
C LYS A 110 -1.82 4.26 11.09
N ASP A 111 -0.85 4.33 10.18
CA ASP A 111 -0.05 3.21 9.73
C ASP A 111 1.40 3.41 10.20
N LYS A 112 2.00 2.35 10.76
CA LYS A 112 3.40 2.34 11.17
C LYS A 112 4.12 1.15 10.55
N ASN A 113 5.27 1.41 9.95
CA ASN A 113 6.15 0.39 9.40
C ASN A 113 7.56 0.58 9.97
N VAL A 114 8.16 -0.50 10.48
CA VAL A 114 9.52 -0.52 11.00
C VAL A 114 10.32 -1.60 10.27
N ILE A 115 11.37 -1.18 9.57
CA ILE A 115 12.25 -2.05 8.80
C ILE A 115 13.64 -2.04 9.46
N LYS A 116 14.18 -3.23 9.72
CA LYS A 116 15.57 -3.41 10.20
C LYS A 116 16.41 -4.04 9.09
N PRO A 117 17.25 -3.26 8.38
CA PRO A 117 17.97 -3.74 7.20
C PRO A 117 18.90 -4.93 7.45
N ALA A 118 19.37 -5.10 8.69
CA ALA A 118 20.21 -6.21 9.10
C ALA A 118 19.77 -6.76 10.47
N TYR A 119 19.82 -8.09 10.62
CA TYR A 119 19.51 -8.78 11.87
C TYR A 119 20.50 -8.34 12.96
N GLY A 120 19.99 -7.95 14.13
CA GLY A 120 20.82 -7.42 15.23
C GLY A 120 21.29 -5.98 15.06
N SER A 121 20.90 -5.29 13.98
CA SER A 121 21.16 -3.85 13.85
C SER A 121 20.32 -3.06 14.86
N TYR A 122 20.95 -2.10 15.52
CA TYR A 122 20.27 -1.09 16.33
C TYR A 122 19.62 0.00 15.47
N LYS A 123 20.07 0.17 14.22
CA LYS A 123 19.47 1.11 13.27
C LYS A 123 18.28 0.47 12.58
N TYR A 124 17.20 1.24 12.50
CA TYR A 124 15.97 0.89 11.80
C TYR A 124 15.47 2.09 11.00
N VAL A 125 14.62 1.81 10.01
CA VAL A 125 13.86 2.82 9.27
C VAL A 125 12.42 2.71 9.74
N GLU A 126 11.85 3.84 10.11
CA GLU A 126 10.47 3.93 10.56
C GLU A 126 9.70 4.87 9.65
N ALA A 127 8.56 4.40 9.17
CA ALA A 127 7.64 5.18 8.35
C ALA A 127 6.29 5.25 9.07
N HIS A 128 5.82 6.48 9.25
CA HIS A 128 4.50 6.79 9.79
C HIS A 128 3.66 7.43 8.70
N GLN A 129 2.40 7.01 8.60
CA GLN A 129 1.42 7.63 7.72
C GLN A 129 0.13 7.83 8.49
N GLU A 130 -0.39 9.05 8.46
CA GLU A 130 -1.70 9.39 8.98
C GLU A 130 -2.59 9.86 7.83
N SER A 131 -3.81 9.35 7.78
CA SER A 131 -4.83 9.78 6.83
C SER A 131 -6.13 10.12 7.56
N VAL A 132 -6.77 11.20 7.13
CA VAL A 132 -8.01 11.70 7.75
C VAL A 132 -9.01 12.02 6.66
N LEU A 133 -10.18 11.40 6.73
CA LEU A 133 -11.36 11.72 5.93
C LEU A 133 -12.41 12.35 6.85
N ARG A 134 -13.00 13.46 6.42
CA ARG A 134 -14.06 14.13 7.18
C ARG A 134 -15.24 14.40 6.27
N PHE A 135 -16.43 14.07 6.76
CA PHE A 135 -17.67 14.52 6.13
C PHE A 135 -17.75 16.04 6.23
N GLN A 136 -18.04 16.69 5.10
CA GLN A 136 -18.13 18.15 5.01
C GLN A 136 -19.60 18.58 4.87
N SER A 137 -20.29 18.04 3.88
CA SER A 137 -21.68 18.34 3.59
C SER A 137 -22.29 17.26 2.70
N GLU A 138 -23.62 17.27 2.62
CA GLU A 138 -24.43 16.49 1.70
C GLU A 138 -25.21 17.45 0.80
N THR A 139 -25.42 17.05 -0.45
CA THR A 139 -26.17 17.83 -1.44
C THR A 139 -26.97 16.87 -2.33
N ASP A 140 -28.20 17.26 -2.64
CA ASP A 140 -29.06 16.52 -3.57
C ASP A 140 -28.67 16.75 -5.04
N GLN A 141 -27.75 17.68 -5.30
CA GLN A 141 -27.30 18.00 -6.65
C GLN A 141 -26.28 16.98 -7.14
N ILE A 142 -26.57 16.34 -8.28
CA ILE A 142 -25.63 15.43 -8.93
C ILE A 142 -24.41 16.24 -9.39
N PRO A 143 -23.18 15.93 -8.91
CA PRO A 143 -21.99 16.63 -9.34
C PRO A 143 -21.76 16.46 -10.86
N PRO A 144 -21.25 17.49 -11.56
CA PRO A 144 -20.92 17.38 -12.99
C PRO A 144 -19.98 16.21 -13.31
N SER A 145 -19.05 15.90 -12.39
CA SER A 145 -18.13 14.76 -12.51
C SER A 145 -18.84 13.41 -12.56
N VAL A 146 -20.01 13.29 -11.91
CA VAL A 146 -20.84 12.07 -11.93
C VAL A 146 -21.61 11.98 -13.24
N SER A 147 -22.13 13.10 -13.75
CA SER A 147 -22.87 13.15 -15.01
C SER A 147 -22.04 12.78 -16.25
N GLN A 148 -20.71 12.91 -16.16
CA GLN A 148 -19.76 12.61 -17.24
C GLN A 148 -19.14 11.21 -17.12
N LEU A 149 -19.58 10.39 -16.16
CA LEU A 149 -19.01 9.08 -15.98
C LEU A 149 -19.29 8.17 -17.19
N PRO A 150 -18.34 7.31 -17.58
CA PRO A 150 -18.55 6.38 -18.67
C PRO A 150 -19.67 5.39 -18.33
N SER A 151 -20.43 4.97 -19.35
CA SER A 151 -21.55 4.04 -19.21
C SER A 151 -21.14 2.64 -18.74
N ARG A 152 -19.84 2.31 -18.80
CA ARG A 152 -19.30 1.00 -18.41
C ARG A 152 -18.13 1.15 -17.47
N PHE A 153 -18.29 0.62 -16.26
CA PHE A 153 -17.21 0.47 -15.28
C PHE A 153 -16.61 -0.93 -15.34
N ILE A 154 -15.31 -1.02 -15.07
CA ILE A 154 -14.61 -2.28 -14.88
C ILE A 154 -14.50 -2.52 -13.38
N ARG A 155 -15.12 -3.59 -12.90
CA ARG A 155 -15.00 -3.97 -11.48
C ARG A 155 -13.56 -4.41 -11.21
N LYS A 156 -12.95 -3.79 -10.20
CA LYS A 156 -11.63 -4.17 -9.68
C LYS A 156 -11.71 -4.49 -8.19
N THR A 157 -10.79 -5.33 -7.74
CA THR A 157 -10.49 -5.55 -6.32
C THR A 157 -9.84 -4.31 -5.71
N LEU A 158 -9.99 -4.11 -4.39
CA LEU A 158 -9.30 -3.04 -3.64
C LEU A 158 -7.79 -3.25 -3.53
N ARG A 159 -7.31 -4.50 -3.65
CA ARG A 159 -5.88 -4.85 -3.65
C ARG A 159 -5.03 -3.99 -4.58
N TYR A 160 -3.79 -3.71 -4.16
CA TYR A 160 -2.82 -2.94 -4.93
C TYR A 160 -2.56 -3.54 -6.31
N ASP A 161 -2.71 -2.73 -7.36
CA ASP A 161 -2.36 -3.11 -8.73
C ASP A 161 -0.86 -2.89 -8.94
N GLN A 162 -0.11 -3.91 -9.35
CA GLN A 162 1.32 -3.77 -9.60
C GLN A 162 1.59 -2.82 -10.77
N HIS A 163 2.44 -1.82 -10.55
CA HIS A 163 2.97 -1.00 -11.63
C HIS A 163 4.17 -1.73 -12.26
N THR A 164 3.96 -2.38 -13.40
CA THR A 164 5.06 -2.83 -14.24
C THR A 164 5.73 -1.62 -14.88
N LEU A 165 7.05 -1.48 -14.72
CA LEU A 165 7.80 -0.42 -15.40
C LEU A 165 7.53 -0.51 -16.90
N LYS A 166 7.06 0.59 -17.51
CA LYS A 166 6.84 0.66 -18.95
C LYS A 166 8.16 0.33 -19.66
N LYS A 167 8.12 -0.69 -20.52
CA LYS A 167 9.24 -1.06 -21.38
C LYS A 167 9.43 0.04 -22.41
N ASP A 168 10.68 0.42 -22.63
CA ASP A 168 11.04 1.55 -23.48
C ASP A 168 12.32 1.19 -24.26
N PRO A 169 12.24 1.02 -25.60
CA PRO A 169 13.40 0.71 -26.44
C PRO A 169 14.56 1.70 -26.27
N SER A 170 14.28 2.97 -25.96
CA SER A 170 15.32 3.99 -25.75
C SER A 170 16.20 3.72 -24.53
N MET A 171 15.77 2.83 -23.62
CA MET A 171 16.56 2.42 -22.46
C MET A 171 17.75 1.53 -22.84
N ALA A 172 17.72 0.87 -24.01
CA ALA A 172 18.83 0.03 -24.46
C ALA A 172 20.11 0.85 -24.67
N ALA A 173 20.00 2.03 -25.29
CA ALA A 173 21.14 2.93 -25.50
C ALA A 173 21.70 3.44 -24.15
N LYS A 174 20.81 3.82 -23.21
CA LYS A 174 21.20 4.25 -21.86
C LYS A 174 21.86 3.13 -21.06
N LEU A 175 21.41 1.90 -21.24
CA LEU A 175 22.02 0.72 -20.63
C LEU A 175 23.42 0.49 -21.18
N ASP A 176 23.61 0.49 -22.50
CA ASP A 176 24.91 0.30 -23.14
C ASP A 176 25.93 1.34 -22.68
N GLU A 177 25.53 2.62 -22.67
CA GLU A 177 26.39 3.70 -22.17
C GLU A 177 26.78 3.50 -20.70
N MET A 178 25.81 3.15 -19.84
CA MET A 178 26.07 2.92 -18.42
C MET A 178 26.99 1.71 -18.19
N LEU A 179 26.81 0.62 -18.94
CA LEU A 179 27.66 -0.57 -18.84
C LEU A 179 29.10 -0.28 -19.27
N LYS A 180 29.31 0.52 -20.32
CA LYS A 180 30.66 0.98 -20.72
C LYS A 180 31.33 1.76 -19.60
N GLN A 181 30.60 2.68 -18.95
CA GLN A 181 31.13 3.45 -17.81
C GLN A 181 31.48 2.54 -16.62
N VAL A 182 30.64 1.54 -16.33
CA VAL A 182 30.94 0.56 -15.27
C VAL A 182 32.21 -0.23 -15.61
N CYS A 183 32.34 -0.74 -16.84
CA CYS A 183 33.52 -1.49 -17.30
C CYS A 183 34.82 -0.68 -17.14
N GLU A 184 34.84 0.59 -17.57
CA GLU A 184 36.02 1.44 -17.42
C GLU A 184 36.39 1.67 -15.94
N LYS A 185 35.40 1.82 -15.06
CA LYS A 185 35.64 2.04 -13.62
C LYS A 185 36.00 0.79 -12.83
N VAL A 186 35.83 -0.41 -13.37
CA VAL A 186 36.26 -1.65 -12.68
C VAL A 186 37.57 -2.21 -13.25
N LYS A 187 38.04 -1.66 -14.37
CA LYS A 187 39.21 -2.12 -15.14
C LYS A 187 40.49 -2.24 -14.33
N HIS A 188 40.71 -1.34 -13.37
CA HIS A 188 41.92 -1.27 -12.55
C HIS A 188 41.66 -1.52 -11.05
N GLY A 189 40.50 -2.09 -10.72
CA GLY A 189 40.03 -2.30 -9.36
C GLY A 189 38.63 -1.73 -9.16
N VAL A 190 37.92 -2.20 -8.14
CA VAL A 190 36.55 -1.76 -7.85
C VAL A 190 36.59 -0.41 -7.14
N HIS A 191 36.24 0.65 -7.87
CA HIS A 191 36.05 1.98 -7.28
C HIS A 191 34.74 2.07 -6.48
N GLU A 192 34.71 2.94 -5.46
CA GLU A 192 33.57 3.13 -4.54
C GLU A 192 32.21 3.36 -5.24
N HIS A 193 32.22 3.99 -6.40
CA HIS A 193 31.01 4.34 -7.17
C HIS A 193 30.63 3.29 -8.23
N ALA A 194 31.43 2.23 -8.43
CA ALA A 194 31.12 1.21 -9.44
C ALA A 194 29.82 0.46 -9.09
N ALA A 195 29.58 0.21 -7.81
CA ALA A 195 28.38 -0.47 -7.33
C ALA A 195 27.10 0.33 -7.60
N SER A 196 27.12 1.66 -7.39
CA SER A 196 25.94 2.51 -7.63
C SER A 196 25.62 2.65 -9.12
N GLN A 197 26.64 2.75 -9.97
CA GLN A 197 26.46 2.77 -11.43
C GLN A 197 25.97 1.43 -11.97
N PHE A 198 26.46 0.31 -11.43
CA PHE A 198 25.92 -1.01 -11.77
C PHE A 198 24.46 -1.16 -11.35
N ALA A 199 24.09 -0.67 -10.16
CA ALA A 199 22.69 -0.65 -9.72
C ALA A 199 21.80 0.20 -10.65
N GLN A 200 22.32 1.30 -11.18
CA GLN A 200 21.64 2.12 -12.18
C GLN A 200 21.50 1.39 -13.54
N ALA A 201 22.54 0.68 -13.98
CA ALA A 201 22.46 -0.17 -15.18
C ALA A 201 21.36 -1.24 -15.02
N LEU A 202 21.27 -1.89 -13.86
CA LEU A 202 20.18 -2.84 -13.57
C LEU A 202 18.79 -2.19 -13.63
N HIS A 203 18.66 -0.91 -13.27
CA HIS A 203 17.40 -0.18 -13.43
C HIS A 203 17.01 0.00 -14.90
N PHE A 204 17.97 0.34 -15.78
CA PHE A 204 17.71 0.43 -17.23
C PHE A 204 17.40 -0.92 -17.85
N LEU A 205 18.17 -1.96 -17.51
CA LEU A 205 17.97 -3.32 -17.99
C LEU A 205 16.54 -3.80 -17.74
N ARG A 206 15.97 -3.51 -16.57
CA ARG A 206 14.58 -3.88 -16.23
C ARG A 206 13.53 -3.23 -17.14
N ARG A 207 13.87 -2.15 -17.85
CA ARG A 207 13.00 -1.37 -18.74
C ARG A 207 13.24 -1.62 -20.23
N VAL A 208 14.26 -2.40 -20.60
CA VAL A 208 14.46 -2.81 -22.00
C VAL A 208 13.39 -3.85 -22.38
N PRO A 209 12.74 -3.75 -23.55
CA PRO A 209 11.87 -4.79 -24.10
C PRO A 209 12.64 -6.12 -24.30
N GLU A 210 11.94 -7.26 -24.26
CA GLU A 210 12.52 -8.57 -24.58
C GLU A 210 12.83 -8.72 -26.07
#